data_AF-A0A240UGQ8-F1
#
_entry.id   AF-A0A240UGQ8-F1
#
_cell.length_a   1.000
_cell.length_b   1.000
_cell.length_c   1.000
_cell.angle_alpha   90.00
_cell.angle_beta   90.00
_cell.angle_gamma   90.00
#
_symmetry.space_group_name_H-M   'P 1'
#
loop_
_entity.id
_entity.type
_entity.pdbx_description
1 polymer ?
#
loop_
_entity_poly.entity_id
_entity_poly.type
_entity_poly.pdbx_seq_one_letter_code
_entity_poly.pdbx_strand_id
1 'polypeptide(L)'
;MAANINTNVQSLTAQRNLSTSQSQLSTSMQRLSSGLRINSAKDDAAGLAISERMSTQIRGLNQAARNANDGVSLAQTAEGAMASVTNNLQRMRELAVQSANATNSSSDRAALQAEVSQLSQEIDRVATQTDFNGTKLLDGSFSAQAFQVGANAGQTITIDSIASARTSTLGKFNGVNVSNNAVATPSNTPAAMTVTFTGGTLGTVNLGNVANDAKAIANALNASGIAGMSASADPAVATGSQASLSGSEASEALSFTLNGTNISFTSGTTQSGAQDALLAAVNAQSANTGVVATNTGSGIKLTAADGRNIVAGALTGATTWTAGELGLGGSVLGATTAGTVDINYQSPSGNAATAVTVAVVGGFTTGPQSIASTGTAVSAIDISTVGGANTALTAIDAALNQINSSRAALGAIQNRFSSTIDNLMTNSENLSASRSRIMDADFAAETANLSRAQILQQAGTAMVAQANQLPQGVLSLLR
;
A
#
# COMPACT_ATOMS: atom_id res chain seq x y z
N MET A 1 50.73 58.70 62.34
CA MET A 1 50.89 58.61 60.87
C MET A 1 51.96 59.60 60.46
N ALA A 2 53.05 59.15 59.84
CA ALA A 2 54.05 60.05 59.28
C ALA A 2 53.43 60.79 58.08
N ALA A 3 53.44 62.13 58.12
CA ALA A 3 52.90 62.96 57.05
C ALA A 3 53.91 63.09 55.91
N ASN A 4 53.85 62.19 54.94
CA ASN A 4 54.70 62.23 53.75
C ASN A 4 54.04 63.14 52.69
N ILE A 5 54.68 64.25 52.32
CA ILE A 5 54.10 65.31 51.47
C ILE A 5 54.14 64.92 49.97
N ASN A 6 55.18 64.20 49.54
CA ASN A 6 55.41 63.90 48.12
C ASN A 6 54.60 62.72 47.57
N THR A 7 54.02 61.88 48.42
CA THR A 7 53.21 60.72 47.98
C THR A 7 51.89 60.69 48.73
N ASN A 8 50.82 61.13 48.04
CA ASN A 8 49.48 61.16 48.59
C ASN A 8 48.76 59.82 48.37
N VAL A 9 48.91 58.92 49.35
CA VAL A 9 48.29 57.58 49.33
C VAL A 9 46.76 57.65 49.34
N GLN A 10 46.16 58.69 49.95
CA GLN A 10 44.70 58.85 49.96
C GLN A 10 44.16 59.22 48.58
N SER A 11 44.82 60.12 47.85
CA SER A 11 44.47 60.45 46.47
C SER A 11 44.65 59.26 45.52
N LEU A 12 45.74 58.49 45.64
CA LEU A 12 45.96 57.27 44.85
C LEU A 12 44.91 56.18 45.13
N THR A 13 44.42 56.09 46.36
CA THR A 13 43.36 55.14 46.74
C THR A 13 42.01 55.62 46.20
N ALA A 14 41.70 56.92 46.30
CA ALA A 14 40.49 57.51 45.73
C ALA A 14 40.45 57.40 44.19
N GLN A 15 41.58 57.62 43.51
CA GLN A 15 41.69 57.43 42.05
C GLN A 15 41.51 55.98 41.62
N ARG A 16 42.07 55.00 42.36
CA ARG A 16 41.80 53.57 42.10
C ARG A 16 40.32 53.24 42.23
N ASN A 17 39.68 53.67 43.32
CA ASN A 17 38.24 53.43 43.54
C ASN A 17 37.36 54.12 42.47
N LEU A 18 37.75 55.32 42.03
CA LEU A 18 37.08 56.02 40.93
C LEU A 18 37.22 55.27 39.60
N SER A 19 38.41 54.76 39.28
CA SER A 19 38.65 53.94 38.08
C SER A 19 37.83 52.65 38.09
N THR A 20 37.74 51.97 39.25
CA THR A 20 36.85 50.81 39.43
C THR A 20 35.38 51.17 39.19
N SER A 21 34.91 52.30 39.72
CA SER A 21 33.52 52.77 39.55
C SER A 21 33.22 53.14 38.09
N GLN A 22 34.17 53.76 37.38
CA GLN A 22 34.06 54.03 35.94
C GLN A 22 33.98 52.75 35.11
N SER A 23 34.77 51.73 35.44
CA SER A 23 34.69 50.43 34.77
C SER A 23 33.34 49.75 34.99
N GLN A 24 32.79 49.79 36.21
CA GLN A 24 31.47 49.25 36.53
C GLN A 24 30.35 49.97 35.78
N LEU A 25 30.42 51.31 35.71
CA LEU A 25 29.49 52.13 34.95
C LEU A 25 29.51 51.75 33.46
N SER A 26 30.70 51.60 32.87
CA SER A 26 30.85 51.22 31.47
C SER A 26 30.26 49.83 31.18
N THR A 27 30.48 48.85 32.05
CA THR A 27 29.87 47.52 31.93
C THR A 27 28.35 47.59 32.05
N SER A 28 27.82 48.36 33.00
CA SER A 28 26.36 48.48 33.21
C SER A 28 25.68 49.14 32.01
N MET A 29 26.29 50.19 31.47
CA MET A 29 25.85 50.84 30.22
C MET A 29 25.87 49.88 29.03
N GLN A 30 26.91 49.05 28.91
CA GLN A 30 27.02 48.06 27.83
C GLN A 30 25.91 47.01 27.91
N ARG A 31 25.64 46.48 29.11
CA ARG A 31 24.59 45.48 29.34
C ARG A 31 23.18 46.04 29.15
N LEU A 32 22.94 47.26 29.60
CA LEU A 32 21.65 47.93 29.42
C LEU A 32 21.38 48.24 27.94
N SER A 33 22.43 48.60 27.19
CA SER A 33 22.35 48.91 25.76
C SER A 33 22.15 47.65 24.91
N SER A 34 22.87 46.56 25.20
CA SER A 34 22.73 45.31 24.45
C SER A 34 21.54 44.46 24.89
N GLY A 35 21.02 44.69 26.10
CA GLY A 35 20.04 43.81 26.73
C GLY A 35 20.61 42.46 27.17
N LEU A 36 21.92 42.25 27.05
CA LEU A 36 22.61 40.99 27.34
C LEU A 36 23.53 41.16 28.54
N ARG A 37 23.43 40.23 29.50
CA ARG A 37 24.33 40.10 30.64
C ARG A 37 25.74 39.71 30.21
N ILE A 38 25.84 38.84 29.20
CA ILE A 38 27.10 38.33 28.65
C ILE A 38 27.25 38.91 27.24
N ASN A 39 28.15 39.87 27.07
CA ASN A 39 28.37 40.51 25.76
C ASN A 39 29.70 40.10 25.12
N SER A 40 30.62 39.55 25.90
CA SER A 40 31.91 39.04 25.44
C SER A 40 32.37 37.84 26.28
N ALA A 41 33.34 37.08 25.77
CA ALA A 41 33.93 35.95 26.50
C ALA A 41 34.62 36.36 27.82
N LYS A 42 34.96 37.65 27.99
CA LYS A 42 35.50 38.19 29.24
C LYS A 42 34.45 38.19 30.37
N ASP A 43 33.18 38.33 30.04
CA ASP A 43 32.10 38.46 31.04
C ASP A 43 31.76 37.10 31.66
N ASP A 44 31.66 36.06 30.83
CA ASP A 44 31.51 34.65 31.24
C ASP A 44 31.80 33.71 30.05
N ALA A 45 33.01 33.12 30.03
CA ALA A 45 33.42 32.24 28.93
C ALA A 45 32.58 30.95 28.85
N ALA A 46 32.20 30.37 29.99
CA ALA A 46 31.42 29.13 30.03
C ALA A 46 29.95 29.39 29.67
N GLY A 47 29.37 30.47 30.20
CA GLY A 47 28.02 30.92 29.86
C GLY A 47 27.87 31.23 28.38
N LEU A 48 28.85 31.93 27.79
CA LEU A 48 28.87 32.21 26.35
C LEU A 48 28.89 30.90 25.54
N ALA A 49 29.80 29.97 25.83
CA ALA A 49 29.91 28.71 25.09
C ALA A 49 28.63 27.84 25.17
N ILE A 50 27.98 27.80 26.34
CA ILE A 50 26.68 27.10 26.50
C ILE A 50 25.60 27.79 25.67
N SER A 51 25.53 29.12 25.71
CA SER A 51 24.53 29.90 24.96
C SER A 51 24.70 29.81 23.44
N GLU A 52 25.95 29.71 22.95
CA GLU A 52 26.25 29.49 21.54
C GLU A 52 25.78 28.11 21.10
N ARG A 53 26.02 27.07 21.90
CA ARG A 53 25.50 25.72 21.65
C ARG A 53 23.98 25.66 21.71
N MET A 54 23.34 26.36 22.64
CA MET A 54 21.87 26.49 22.64
C MET A 54 21.38 27.22 21.40
N SER A 55 22.09 28.25 20.95
CA SER A 55 21.75 29.00 19.73
C SER A 55 21.91 28.17 18.46
N THR A 56 22.92 27.32 18.36
CA THR A 56 23.06 26.37 17.25
C THR A 56 21.95 25.33 17.27
N GLN A 57 21.61 24.79 18.45
CA GLN A 57 20.50 23.86 18.61
C GLN A 57 19.15 24.49 18.23
N ILE A 58 18.82 25.68 18.74
CA ILE A 58 17.57 26.38 18.40
C ILE A 58 17.46 26.62 16.89
N ARG A 59 18.54 27.09 16.24
CA ARG A 59 18.56 27.27 14.77
C ARG A 59 18.37 25.94 14.03
N GLY A 60 19.00 24.87 14.52
CA GLY A 60 18.84 23.52 14.00
C GLY A 60 17.41 22.99 14.14
N LEU A 61 16.78 23.16 15.31
CA LEU A 61 15.40 22.77 15.58
C LEU A 61 14.41 23.55 14.71
N ASN A 62 14.61 24.85 14.52
CA ASN A 62 13.75 25.67 13.66
C ASN A 62 13.87 25.26 12.17
N GLN A 63 15.07 24.90 11.71
CA GLN A 63 15.22 24.34 10.36
C GLN A 63 14.62 22.94 10.25
N ALA A 64 14.78 22.09 11.26
CA ALA A 64 14.17 20.77 11.33
C ALA A 64 12.64 20.83 11.27
N ALA A 65 12.03 21.81 11.95
CA ALA A 65 10.59 22.05 11.87
C ALA A 65 10.15 22.43 10.45
N ARG A 66 10.93 23.27 9.73
CA ARG A 66 10.67 23.57 8.31
C ARG A 66 10.79 22.31 7.43
N ASN A 67 11.86 21.54 7.58
CA ASN A 67 12.04 20.29 6.84
C ASN A 67 10.90 19.29 7.09
N ALA A 68 10.38 19.22 8.32
CA ALA A 68 9.22 18.40 8.64
C ALA A 68 7.93 18.91 7.96
N ASN A 69 7.73 20.23 7.87
CA ASN A 69 6.63 20.82 7.10
C ASN A 69 6.75 20.53 5.58
N ASP A 70 7.96 20.50 5.04
CA ASP A 70 8.19 20.08 3.65
C ASP A 70 7.81 18.60 3.46
N GLY A 71 8.14 17.74 4.43
CA GLY A 71 7.72 16.34 4.46
C GLY A 71 6.19 16.18 4.49
N VAL A 72 5.48 17.00 5.28
CA VAL A 72 4.01 17.05 5.29
C VAL A 72 3.48 17.48 3.93
N SER A 73 4.05 18.54 3.34
CA SER A 73 3.61 19.07 2.05
C SER A 73 3.80 18.06 0.91
N LEU A 74 4.91 17.33 0.90
CA LEU A 74 5.15 16.25 -0.06
C LEU A 74 4.11 15.13 0.12
N ALA A 75 3.88 14.68 1.35
CA ALA A 75 2.91 13.63 1.64
C ALA A 75 1.47 14.05 1.27
N GLN A 76 1.09 15.31 1.51
CA GLN A 76 -0.21 15.87 1.12
C GLN A 76 -0.37 15.98 -0.40
N THR A 77 0.71 16.33 -1.12
CA THR A 77 0.69 16.38 -2.59
C THR A 77 0.45 14.98 -3.17
N ALA A 78 1.16 13.98 -2.66
CA ALA A 78 0.95 12.58 -3.06
C ALA A 78 -0.48 12.11 -2.71
N GLU A 79 -0.95 12.36 -1.49
CA GLU A 79 -2.28 11.98 -1.01
C GLU A 79 -3.40 12.61 -1.85
N GLY A 80 -3.30 13.89 -2.19
CA GLY A 80 -4.27 14.60 -3.02
C GLY A 80 -4.35 14.02 -4.44
N ALA A 81 -3.20 13.71 -5.05
CA ALA A 81 -3.17 13.04 -6.34
C ALA A 81 -3.74 11.61 -6.27
N MET A 82 -3.47 10.86 -5.19
CA MET A 82 -4.06 9.54 -4.96
C MET A 82 -5.58 9.60 -4.73
N ALA A 83 -6.11 10.68 -4.16
CA ALA A 83 -7.56 10.88 -4.06
C ALA A 83 -8.20 11.04 -5.46
N SER A 84 -7.58 11.80 -6.36
CA SER A 84 -8.03 11.90 -7.76
C SER A 84 -7.99 10.56 -8.49
N VAL A 85 -6.91 9.78 -8.32
CA VAL A 85 -6.82 8.41 -8.86
C VAL A 85 -7.93 7.52 -8.29
N THR A 86 -8.23 7.63 -6.99
CA THR A 86 -9.32 6.88 -6.34
C THR A 86 -10.68 7.20 -6.97
N ASN A 87 -10.98 8.47 -7.23
CA ASN A 87 -12.24 8.88 -7.87
C ASN A 87 -12.37 8.31 -9.29
N ASN A 88 -11.29 8.35 -10.08
CA ASN A 88 -11.28 7.76 -11.42
C ASN A 88 -11.47 6.23 -11.39
N LEU A 89 -10.83 5.54 -10.44
CA LEU A 89 -11.02 4.09 -10.22
C LEU A 89 -12.46 3.76 -9.84
N GLN A 90 -13.07 4.53 -8.94
CA GLN A 90 -14.48 4.36 -8.58
C GLN A 90 -15.41 4.55 -9.79
N ARG A 91 -15.14 5.55 -10.63
CA ARG A 91 -15.90 5.75 -11.88
C ARG A 91 -15.72 4.58 -12.85
N MET A 92 -14.50 4.09 -13.05
CA MET A 92 -14.27 2.90 -13.88
C MET A 92 -15.00 1.68 -13.33
N ARG A 93 -15.09 1.54 -12.00
CA ARG A 93 -15.86 0.47 -11.34
C ARG A 93 -17.34 0.56 -11.67
N GLU A 94 -17.93 1.75 -11.60
CA GLU A 94 -19.33 1.97 -12.00
C GLU A 94 -19.59 1.55 -13.44
N LEU A 95 -18.69 1.92 -14.37
CA LEU A 95 -18.78 1.55 -15.78
C LEU A 95 -18.63 0.04 -16.00
N ALA A 96 -17.76 -0.62 -15.24
CA ALA A 96 -17.60 -2.07 -15.29
C ALA A 96 -18.86 -2.79 -14.78
N VAL A 97 -19.47 -2.32 -13.67
CA VAL A 97 -20.75 -2.84 -13.18
C VAL A 97 -21.86 -2.62 -14.22
N GLN A 98 -21.91 -1.43 -14.83
CA GLN A 98 -22.88 -1.13 -15.87
C GLN A 98 -22.70 -2.07 -17.07
N SER A 99 -21.47 -2.24 -17.56
CA SER A 99 -21.18 -3.17 -18.67
C SER A 99 -21.47 -4.62 -18.32
N ALA A 100 -21.33 -5.05 -17.07
CA ALA A 100 -21.64 -6.43 -16.67
C ALA A 100 -23.13 -6.79 -16.90
N ASN A 101 -24.04 -5.81 -16.98
CA ASN A 101 -25.46 -6.08 -17.19
C ASN A 101 -25.77 -6.61 -18.60
N ALA A 102 -26.57 -7.68 -18.67
CA ALA A 102 -26.91 -8.40 -19.90
C ALA A 102 -27.75 -7.57 -20.89
N THR A 103 -28.40 -6.49 -20.44
CA THR A 103 -29.22 -5.63 -21.28
C THR A 103 -28.41 -4.71 -22.20
N ASN A 104 -27.09 -4.56 -21.98
CA ASN A 104 -26.23 -3.72 -22.83
C ASN A 104 -25.79 -4.47 -24.10
N SER A 105 -25.95 -3.81 -25.25
CA SER A 105 -25.46 -4.30 -26.53
C SER A 105 -23.93 -4.23 -26.62
N SER A 106 -23.34 -4.89 -27.62
CA SER A 106 -21.89 -4.78 -27.89
C SER A 106 -21.46 -3.36 -28.22
N SER A 107 -22.28 -2.57 -28.91
CA SER A 107 -22.01 -1.15 -29.18
C SER A 107 -22.04 -0.30 -27.92
N ASP A 108 -22.96 -0.55 -26.99
CA ASP A 108 -23.02 0.18 -25.72
C ASP A 108 -21.77 -0.09 -24.88
N ARG A 109 -21.36 -1.37 -24.81
CA ARG A 109 -20.14 -1.80 -24.11
C ARG A 109 -18.88 -1.18 -24.70
N ALA A 110 -18.82 -1.03 -26.03
CA ALA A 110 -17.71 -0.35 -26.70
C ALA A 110 -17.65 1.15 -26.33
N ALA A 111 -18.80 1.82 -26.20
CA ALA A 111 -18.84 3.22 -25.74
C ALA A 111 -18.39 3.36 -24.28
N LEU A 112 -18.81 2.46 -23.39
CA LEU A 112 -18.35 2.42 -22.00
C LEU A 112 -16.83 2.17 -21.92
N GLN A 113 -16.30 1.26 -22.75
CA GLN A 113 -14.86 0.98 -22.83
C GLN A 113 -14.05 2.21 -23.28
N ALA A 114 -14.59 3.06 -24.15
CA ALA A 114 -13.94 4.30 -24.55
C ALA A 114 -13.80 5.26 -23.35
N GLU A 115 -14.83 5.39 -22.51
CA GLU A 115 -14.77 6.18 -21.27
C GLU A 115 -13.75 5.60 -20.28
N VAL A 116 -13.75 4.28 -20.06
CA VAL A 116 -12.73 3.58 -19.24
C VAL A 116 -11.32 3.85 -19.77
N SER A 117 -11.11 3.84 -21.09
CA SER A 117 -9.81 4.11 -21.70
C SER A 117 -9.33 5.54 -21.42
N GLN A 118 -10.24 6.53 -21.45
CA GLN A 118 -9.91 7.91 -21.09
C GLN A 118 -9.58 8.07 -19.61
N LEU A 119 -10.36 7.41 -18.72
CA LEU A 119 -10.09 7.41 -17.28
C LEU A 119 -8.74 6.75 -16.96
N SER A 120 -8.40 5.65 -17.64
CA SER A 120 -7.09 5.02 -17.51
C SER A 120 -5.95 5.95 -17.96
N GLN A 121 -6.12 6.68 -19.07
CA GLN A 121 -5.12 7.66 -19.51
C GLN A 121 -4.97 8.80 -18.51
N GLU A 122 -6.07 9.28 -17.93
CA GLU A 122 -6.05 10.32 -16.91
C GLU A 122 -5.37 9.85 -15.61
N ILE A 123 -5.61 8.60 -15.18
CA ILE A 123 -4.89 8.00 -14.06
C ILE A 123 -3.38 7.95 -14.34
N ASP A 124 -2.96 7.49 -15.52
CA ASP A 124 -1.53 7.42 -15.87
C ASP A 124 -0.91 8.82 -15.98
N ARG A 125 -1.67 9.80 -16.48
CA ARG A 125 -1.26 11.22 -16.50
C ARG A 125 -1.04 11.74 -15.08
N VAL A 126 -1.98 11.54 -14.16
CA VAL A 126 -1.82 11.96 -12.75
C VAL A 126 -0.61 11.26 -12.13
N ALA A 127 -0.43 9.95 -12.36
CA ALA A 127 0.70 9.19 -11.82
C ALA A 127 2.07 9.72 -12.31
N THR A 128 2.17 10.07 -13.59
CA THR A 128 3.44 10.51 -14.22
C THR A 128 3.70 12.01 -14.08
N GLN A 129 2.66 12.83 -13.93
CA GLN A 129 2.82 14.28 -13.82
C GLN A 129 2.91 14.77 -12.37
N THR A 130 2.46 14.00 -11.37
CA THR A 130 2.58 14.40 -9.97
C THR A 130 4.04 14.39 -9.52
N ASP A 131 4.59 15.56 -9.26
CA ASP A 131 5.90 15.75 -8.64
C ASP A 131 5.88 16.80 -7.53
N PHE A 132 6.89 16.71 -6.67
CA PHE A 132 7.19 17.73 -5.68
C PHE A 132 8.65 18.14 -5.86
N ASN A 133 8.85 19.40 -6.25
CA ASN A 133 10.19 19.95 -6.51
C ASN A 133 11.01 19.09 -7.49
N GLY A 134 10.37 18.60 -8.58
CA GLY A 134 11.01 17.75 -9.59
C GLY A 134 11.15 16.27 -9.23
N THR A 135 10.83 15.86 -8.00
CA THR A 135 10.81 14.45 -7.59
C THR A 135 9.44 13.85 -7.89
N LYS A 136 9.40 12.82 -8.75
CA LYS A 136 8.16 12.12 -9.09
C LYS A 136 7.68 11.27 -7.91
N LEU A 137 6.39 11.37 -7.59
CA LEU A 137 5.83 10.77 -6.38
C LEU A 137 5.11 9.44 -6.64
N LEU A 138 4.39 9.33 -7.76
CA LEU A 138 3.41 8.26 -7.99
C LEU A 138 3.74 7.36 -9.19
N ASP A 139 4.87 7.56 -9.87
CA ASP A 139 5.22 6.77 -11.06
C ASP A 139 5.93 5.44 -10.71
N GLY A 140 6.26 5.23 -9.44
CA GLY A 140 7.02 4.09 -8.93
C GLY A 140 8.54 4.28 -8.92
N SER A 141 9.05 5.43 -9.37
CA SER A 141 10.47 5.79 -9.28
C SER A 141 10.84 6.38 -7.92
N PHE A 142 9.85 6.73 -7.08
CA PHE A 142 10.05 7.30 -5.76
C PHE A 142 10.87 6.33 -4.88
N SER A 143 12.10 6.74 -4.58
CA SER A 143 13.00 6.04 -3.66
C SER A 143 12.92 6.65 -2.27
N ALA A 144 13.38 5.91 -1.26
CA ALA A 144 13.35 6.33 0.13
C ALA A 144 13.92 7.74 0.32
N GLN A 145 13.09 8.68 0.78
CA GLN A 145 13.50 10.06 1.07
C GLN A 145 13.56 10.29 2.57
N ALA A 146 14.72 10.70 3.07
CA ALA A 146 14.95 10.97 4.48
C ALA A 146 14.90 12.48 4.77
N PHE A 147 14.05 12.87 5.72
CA PHE A 147 13.90 14.24 6.17
C PHE A 147 14.61 14.41 7.50
N GLN A 148 15.60 15.31 7.56
CA GLN A 148 16.28 15.68 8.79
C GLN A 148 15.36 16.53 9.67
N VAL A 149 14.83 15.91 10.73
CA VAL A 149 13.82 16.49 11.63
C VAL A 149 14.37 16.69 13.05
N GLY A 150 15.69 16.78 13.20
CA GLY A 150 16.32 17.12 14.47
C GLY A 150 17.59 17.95 14.29
N ALA A 151 18.11 18.49 15.39
CA ALA A 151 19.29 19.35 15.37
C ALA A 151 20.61 18.58 15.19
N ASN A 152 20.62 17.27 15.47
CA ASN A 152 21.82 16.43 15.38
C ASN A 152 21.75 15.46 14.19
N ALA A 153 22.90 15.09 13.65
CA ALA A 153 23.00 14.15 12.52
C ALA A 153 22.29 12.81 12.81
N GLY A 154 21.56 12.29 11.83
CA GLY A 154 20.88 10.99 11.90
C GLY A 154 19.47 11.03 12.52
N GLN A 155 19.00 12.18 12.99
CA GLN A 155 17.63 12.36 13.47
C GLN A 155 16.67 12.59 12.29
N THR A 156 16.33 11.52 11.58
CA THR A 156 15.51 11.58 10.37
C THR A 156 14.18 10.84 10.51
N ILE A 157 13.19 11.30 9.74
CA ILE A 157 12.00 10.52 9.38
C ILE A 157 12.13 10.19 7.90
N THR A 158 12.05 8.90 7.58
CA THR A 158 12.12 8.42 6.20
C THR A 158 10.72 8.11 5.69
N ILE A 159 10.44 8.53 4.46
CA ILE A 159 9.32 8.03 3.66
C ILE A 159 9.91 6.91 2.80
N ASP A 160 9.71 5.66 3.21
CA ASP A 160 10.41 4.51 2.64
C ASP A 160 10.06 4.27 1.17
N SER A 161 8.78 4.38 0.82
CA SER A 161 8.29 4.32 -0.55
C SER A 161 6.88 4.91 -0.64
N ILE A 162 6.50 5.31 -1.86
CA ILE A 162 5.12 5.64 -2.23
C ILE A 162 4.73 4.67 -3.33
N ALA A 163 3.58 4.00 -3.19
CA ALA A 163 3.17 3.00 -4.17
C ALA A 163 2.93 3.65 -5.54
N SER A 164 3.34 2.95 -6.60
CA SER A 164 3.06 3.41 -7.96
C SER A 164 1.55 3.44 -8.23
N ALA A 165 1.08 4.55 -8.79
CA ALA A 165 -0.28 4.72 -9.31
C ALA A 165 -0.35 4.49 -10.83
N ARG A 166 0.75 4.05 -11.48
CA ARG A 166 0.76 3.81 -12.93
C ARG A 166 -0.19 2.69 -13.31
N THR A 167 -0.97 2.90 -14.36
CA THR A 167 -2.00 1.95 -14.80
C THR A 167 -1.46 0.60 -15.24
N SER A 168 -0.19 0.53 -15.65
CA SER A 168 0.51 -0.71 -16.02
C SER A 168 0.87 -1.61 -14.83
N THR A 169 0.91 -1.03 -13.63
CA THR A 169 1.22 -1.72 -12.36
C THR A 169 0.02 -1.81 -11.43
N LEU A 170 -0.89 -0.84 -11.51
CA LEU A 170 -2.08 -0.78 -10.68
C LEU A 170 -3.06 -1.90 -11.07
N GLY A 171 -3.71 -2.49 -10.07
CA GLY A 171 -4.64 -3.62 -10.26
C GLY A 171 -3.96 -4.99 -10.34
N LYS A 172 -2.63 -5.02 -10.44
CA LYS A 172 -1.85 -6.23 -10.21
C LYS A 172 -1.64 -6.44 -8.71
N PHE A 173 -1.62 -7.68 -8.29
CA PHE A 173 -1.34 -8.09 -6.92
C PHE A 173 -0.35 -9.25 -6.92
N ASN A 174 0.36 -9.44 -5.82
CA ASN A 174 1.18 -10.63 -5.67
C ASN A 174 0.27 -11.83 -5.43
N GLY A 175 0.41 -12.87 -6.24
CA GLY A 175 -0.52 -13.98 -6.20
C GLY A 175 -0.24 -15.04 -7.24
N VAL A 176 -1.21 -15.93 -7.38
CA VAL A 176 -1.26 -16.95 -8.42
C VAL A 176 -2.59 -16.80 -9.13
N ASN A 177 -2.56 -16.75 -10.46
CA ASN A 177 -3.76 -16.86 -11.28
C ASN A 177 -3.54 -17.99 -12.29
N VAL A 178 -4.22 -19.10 -12.09
CA VAL A 178 -4.22 -20.25 -13.01
C VAL A 178 -5.57 -20.28 -13.67
N SER A 179 -5.60 -20.07 -14.99
CA SER A 179 -6.82 -20.18 -15.77
C SER A 179 -6.89 -21.50 -16.54
N ASN A 180 -8.08 -22.05 -16.70
CA ASN A 180 -8.36 -23.30 -17.41
C ASN A 180 -7.51 -24.48 -16.93
N ASN A 181 -7.31 -24.63 -15.61
CA ASN A 181 -6.50 -25.72 -15.08
C ASN A 181 -7.23 -27.06 -15.27
N ALA A 182 -6.67 -27.94 -16.10
CA ALA A 182 -7.30 -29.21 -16.44
C ALA A 182 -7.24 -30.21 -15.27
N VAL A 183 -8.36 -30.87 -15.02
CA VAL A 183 -8.41 -32.00 -14.08
C VAL A 183 -7.81 -33.23 -14.74
N ALA A 184 -6.63 -33.68 -14.28
CA ALA A 184 -5.79 -34.66 -14.97
C ALA A 184 -6.37 -36.09 -14.95
N THR A 185 -6.98 -36.51 -13.85
CA THR A 185 -7.70 -37.79 -13.72
C THR A 185 -9.10 -37.57 -13.14
N PRO A 186 -10.08 -37.22 -14.00
CA PRO A 186 -11.45 -37.00 -13.57
C PRO A 186 -12.03 -38.21 -12.82
N SER A 187 -12.59 -37.97 -11.64
CA SER A 187 -13.19 -39.02 -10.81
C SER A 187 -14.17 -38.42 -9.81
N ASN A 188 -15.32 -39.07 -9.65
CA ASN A 188 -16.30 -38.71 -8.61
C ASN A 188 -15.98 -39.34 -7.25
N THR A 189 -14.90 -40.12 -7.14
CA THR A 189 -14.46 -40.73 -5.89
C THR A 189 -13.65 -39.71 -5.08
N PRO A 190 -14.07 -39.33 -3.86
CA PRO A 190 -13.34 -38.35 -3.06
C PRO A 190 -11.96 -38.84 -2.62
N ALA A 191 -10.94 -38.01 -2.85
CA ALA A 191 -9.56 -38.25 -2.41
C ALA A 191 -9.04 -37.06 -1.59
N ALA A 192 -8.03 -37.30 -0.75
CA ALA A 192 -7.46 -36.23 0.08
C ALA A 192 -6.89 -35.10 -0.79
N MET A 193 -7.26 -33.86 -0.45
CA MET A 193 -6.85 -32.64 -1.15
C MET A 193 -6.16 -31.68 -0.18
N THR A 194 -5.08 -31.06 -0.64
CA THR A 194 -4.32 -30.08 0.14
C THR A 194 -3.92 -28.88 -0.71
N VAL A 195 -3.75 -27.73 -0.07
CA VAL A 195 -3.09 -26.56 -0.65
C VAL A 195 -1.83 -26.31 0.17
N THR A 196 -0.67 -26.33 -0.48
CA THR A 196 0.63 -26.13 0.16
C THR A 196 1.23 -24.81 -0.28
N PHE A 197 1.58 -23.97 0.69
CA PHE A 197 2.36 -22.75 0.50
C PHE A 197 3.82 -23.05 0.78
N THR A 198 4.68 -22.82 -0.22
CA THR A 198 6.13 -22.95 -0.08
C THR A 198 6.68 -21.64 0.48
N GLY A 199 7.30 -21.72 1.66
CA GLY A 199 7.73 -20.53 2.40
C GLY A 199 6.56 -19.81 3.11
N GLY A 200 6.89 -18.89 4.01
CA GLY A 200 5.87 -18.19 4.82
C GLY A 200 5.26 -19.05 5.94
N THR A 201 4.19 -18.53 6.56
CA THR A 201 3.62 -19.07 7.80
C THR A 201 2.39 -19.96 7.58
N LEU A 202 1.78 -19.93 6.39
CA LEU A 202 0.54 -20.68 6.10
C LEU A 202 0.76 -22.20 5.95
N GLY A 203 1.94 -22.64 5.49
CA GLY A 203 2.26 -24.07 5.37
C GLY A 203 1.29 -24.85 4.48
N THR A 204 0.88 -26.05 4.93
CA THR A 204 -0.10 -26.90 4.21
C THR A 204 -1.47 -26.82 4.87
N VAL A 205 -2.48 -26.50 4.07
CA VAL A 205 -3.90 -26.51 4.44
C VAL A 205 -4.55 -27.77 3.88
N ASN A 206 -5.26 -28.52 4.73
CA ASN A 206 -6.00 -29.71 4.33
C ASN A 206 -7.45 -29.34 4.01
N LEU A 207 -7.96 -29.75 2.84
CA LEU A 207 -9.31 -29.47 2.36
C LEU A 207 -10.24 -30.69 2.51
N GLY A 208 -9.75 -31.76 3.13
CA GLY A 208 -10.49 -33.01 3.31
C GLY A 208 -10.50 -33.85 2.03
N ASN A 209 -11.55 -34.68 1.91
CA ASN A 209 -11.73 -35.57 0.77
C ASN A 209 -12.63 -34.90 -0.28
N VAL A 210 -12.07 -34.63 -1.45
CA VAL A 210 -12.73 -33.92 -2.54
C VAL A 210 -12.66 -34.79 -3.79
N ALA A 211 -13.75 -34.87 -4.56
CA ALA A 211 -13.74 -35.55 -5.85
C ALA A 211 -12.85 -34.81 -6.85
N ASN A 212 -12.25 -35.53 -7.80
CA ASN A 212 -11.54 -34.94 -8.94
C ASN A 212 -12.57 -34.44 -9.96
N ASP A 213 -13.30 -33.42 -9.55
CA ASP A 213 -14.46 -32.81 -10.18
C ASP A 213 -14.28 -31.30 -10.08
N ALA A 214 -14.33 -30.58 -11.21
CA ALA A 214 -13.99 -29.15 -11.20
C ALA A 214 -14.89 -28.34 -10.25
N LYS A 215 -16.19 -28.67 -10.21
CA LYS A 215 -17.14 -28.09 -9.26
C LYS A 215 -16.78 -28.39 -7.80
N ALA A 216 -16.51 -29.65 -7.46
CA ALA A 216 -16.14 -30.03 -6.10
C ALA A 216 -14.83 -29.35 -5.65
N ILE A 217 -13.83 -29.28 -6.53
CA ILE A 217 -12.55 -28.64 -6.26
C ILE A 217 -12.70 -27.14 -6.04
N ALA A 218 -13.44 -26.44 -6.92
CA ALA A 218 -13.69 -25.01 -6.77
C ALA A 218 -14.40 -24.70 -5.44
N ASN A 219 -15.42 -25.49 -5.09
CA ASN A 219 -16.14 -25.35 -3.82
C ASN A 219 -15.23 -25.59 -2.62
N ALA A 220 -14.38 -26.61 -2.65
CA ALA A 220 -13.43 -26.89 -1.58
C ALA A 220 -12.44 -25.74 -1.38
N LEU A 221 -11.86 -25.21 -2.48
CA LEU A 221 -10.94 -24.06 -2.43
C LEU A 221 -11.62 -22.82 -1.85
N ASN A 222 -12.85 -22.52 -2.26
CA ASN A 222 -13.63 -21.40 -1.72
C ASN A 222 -13.99 -21.60 -0.24
N ALA A 223 -14.19 -22.84 0.20
CA ALA A 223 -14.48 -23.18 1.60
C ALA A 223 -13.22 -23.37 2.48
N SER A 224 -12.01 -23.26 1.91
CA SER A 224 -10.75 -23.57 2.60
C SER A 224 -10.39 -22.61 3.75
N GLY A 225 -11.01 -21.43 3.81
CA GLY A 225 -10.66 -20.38 4.77
C GLY A 225 -9.32 -19.68 4.48
N ILE A 226 -8.67 -19.98 3.35
CA ILE A 226 -7.45 -19.31 2.93
C ILE A 226 -7.82 -17.89 2.46
N ALA A 227 -7.32 -16.88 3.18
CA ALA A 227 -7.54 -15.48 2.82
C ALA A 227 -7.01 -15.19 1.40
N GLY A 228 -7.84 -14.56 0.57
CA GLY A 228 -7.49 -14.21 -0.81
C GLY A 228 -7.57 -15.37 -1.81
N MET A 229 -7.97 -16.58 -1.40
CA MET A 229 -8.22 -17.71 -2.29
C MET A 229 -9.64 -17.64 -2.87
N SER A 230 -9.74 -17.86 -4.18
CA SER A 230 -10.99 -17.98 -4.91
C SER A 230 -10.82 -18.97 -6.06
N ALA A 231 -11.85 -19.73 -6.37
CA ALA A 231 -11.85 -20.65 -7.49
C ALA A 231 -13.21 -20.70 -8.17
N SER A 232 -13.20 -20.94 -9.49
CA SER A 232 -14.40 -21.15 -10.30
C SER A 232 -14.23 -22.44 -11.11
N ALA A 233 -15.35 -23.11 -11.36
CA ALA A 233 -15.38 -24.28 -12.23
C ALA A 233 -15.94 -23.89 -13.60
N ASP A 234 -15.25 -24.26 -14.65
CA ASP A 234 -15.71 -24.08 -16.02
C ASP A 234 -16.53 -25.29 -16.47
N PRO A 235 -17.42 -25.12 -17.47
CA PRO A 235 -18.24 -26.22 -17.96
C PRO A 235 -17.42 -27.45 -18.40
N ALA A 236 -17.88 -28.64 -17.99
CA ALA A 236 -17.41 -29.88 -18.59
C ALA A 236 -18.09 -30.05 -19.94
N VAL A 237 -17.31 -30.34 -20.99
CA VAL A 237 -17.83 -30.50 -22.35
C VAL A 237 -17.28 -31.79 -22.96
N ALA A 238 -18.16 -32.78 -23.14
CA ALA A 238 -17.85 -33.99 -23.90
C ALA A 238 -18.46 -33.86 -25.30
N THR A 239 -17.60 -33.70 -26.31
CA THR A 239 -18.04 -33.55 -27.70
C THR A 239 -17.97 -34.90 -28.42
N GLY A 240 -19.13 -35.42 -28.78
CA GLY A 240 -19.24 -36.63 -29.57
C GLY A 240 -19.01 -36.38 -31.05
N SER A 241 -18.51 -37.40 -31.74
CA SER A 241 -18.38 -37.41 -33.20
C SER A 241 -19.40 -38.36 -33.83
N GLN A 242 -20.00 -37.94 -34.93
CA GLN A 242 -20.89 -38.76 -35.74
C GLN A 242 -20.09 -39.64 -36.70
N ALA A 243 -20.33 -40.95 -36.63
CA ALA A 243 -19.87 -41.91 -37.61
C ALA A 243 -20.92 -42.11 -38.71
N SER A 244 -20.44 -42.42 -39.92
CA SER A 244 -21.31 -42.87 -41.01
C SER A 244 -22.02 -44.17 -40.63
N LEU A 245 -23.28 -44.29 -41.04
CA LEU A 245 -24.07 -45.49 -40.82
C LEU A 245 -23.43 -46.69 -41.53
N SER A 246 -23.25 -47.78 -40.79
CA SER A 246 -22.57 -49.01 -41.25
C SER A 246 -23.46 -50.26 -41.20
N GLY A 247 -24.66 -50.17 -40.61
CA GLY A 247 -25.60 -51.27 -40.42
C GLY A 247 -27.02 -50.99 -40.92
N SER A 248 -27.91 -51.98 -40.75
CA SER A 248 -29.33 -51.85 -41.07
C SER A 248 -30.09 -51.16 -39.94
N GLU A 249 -30.93 -50.19 -40.31
CA GLU A 249 -31.76 -49.38 -39.42
C GLU A 249 -32.84 -50.23 -38.74
N ALA A 250 -32.57 -50.64 -37.50
CA ALA A 250 -33.52 -51.35 -36.65
C ALA A 250 -33.89 -50.49 -35.43
N SER A 251 -35.17 -50.53 -35.07
CA SER A 251 -35.65 -49.91 -33.84
C SER A 251 -35.19 -50.74 -32.65
N GLU A 252 -34.29 -50.17 -31.84
CA GLU A 252 -33.71 -50.81 -30.67
C GLU A 252 -34.00 -49.99 -29.40
N ALA A 253 -34.23 -50.69 -28.29
CA ALA A 253 -34.26 -50.05 -26.98
C ALA A 253 -32.82 -49.91 -26.47
N LEU A 254 -32.35 -48.68 -26.41
CA LEU A 254 -30.97 -48.34 -26.06
C LEU A 254 -30.95 -47.67 -24.69
N SER A 255 -29.87 -47.91 -23.95
CA SER A 255 -29.61 -47.20 -22.70
C SER A 255 -28.15 -46.99 -22.38
N PHE A 256 -27.86 -45.99 -21.58
CA PHE A 256 -26.56 -45.80 -20.93
C PHE A 256 -26.76 -45.04 -19.62
N THR A 257 -25.81 -45.11 -18.72
CA THR A 257 -25.84 -44.31 -17.49
C THR A 257 -25.19 -42.96 -17.71
N LEU A 258 -25.79 -41.87 -17.25
CA LEU A 258 -25.22 -40.53 -17.26
C LEU A 258 -25.26 -39.97 -15.84
N ASN A 259 -24.10 -39.69 -15.25
CA ASN A 259 -23.96 -39.25 -13.86
C ASN A 259 -24.79 -40.09 -12.87
N GLY A 260 -24.77 -41.43 -13.06
CA GLY A 260 -25.50 -42.39 -12.23
C GLY A 260 -26.99 -42.54 -12.54
N THR A 261 -27.56 -41.72 -13.42
CA THR A 261 -28.96 -41.85 -13.87
C THR A 261 -29.02 -42.69 -15.15
N ASN A 262 -29.95 -43.64 -15.24
CA ASN A 262 -30.14 -44.40 -16.46
C ASN A 262 -30.90 -43.57 -17.51
N ILE A 263 -30.32 -43.41 -18.69
CA ILE A 263 -30.92 -42.75 -19.85
C ILE A 263 -31.37 -43.84 -20.80
N SER A 264 -32.68 -43.97 -20.99
CA SER A 264 -33.28 -44.95 -21.91
C SER A 264 -34.02 -44.25 -23.03
N PHE A 265 -33.84 -44.74 -24.25
CA PHE A 265 -34.51 -44.22 -25.45
C PHE A 265 -34.66 -45.33 -26.49
N THR A 266 -35.42 -45.06 -27.54
CA THR A 266 -35.59 -45.98 -28.67
C THR A 266 -35.05 -45.32 -29.92
N SER A 267 -34.13 -45.95 -30.63
CA SER A 267 -33.40 -45.35 -31.76
C SER A 267 -34.25 -45.07 -33.00
N GLY A 268 -35.42 -45.70 -33.12
CA GLY A 268 -36.21 -45.62 -34.37
C GLY A 268 -35.49 -46.29 -35.55
N THR A 269 -35.78 -45.87 -36.78
CA THR A 269 -35.25 -46.51 -38.01
C THR A 269 -34.47 -45.52 -38.90
N THR A 270 -34.03 -44.40 -38.35
CA THR A 270 -33.13 -43.47 -39.04
C THR A 270 -32.12 -42.90 -38.05
N GLN A 271 -30.89 -42.66 -38.50
CA GLN A 271 -29.84 -42.04 -37.68
C GLN A 271 -30.26 -40.69 -37.07
N SER A 272 -30.94 -39.82 -37.84
CA SER A 272 -31.44 -38.55 -37.32
C SER A 272 -32.49 -38.75 -36.24
N GLY A 273 -33.42 -39.69 -36.43
CA GLY A 273 -34.44 -40.01 -35.43
C GLY A 273 -33.84 -40.57 -34.15
N ALA A 274 -32.80 -41.39 -34.25
CA ALA A 274 -32.08 -41.94 -33.11
C ALA A 274 -31.38 -40.84 -32.28
N GLN A 275 -30.77 -39.88 -32.97
CA GLN A 275 -30.11 -38.73 -32.34
C GLN A 275 -31.11 -37.80 -31.67
N ASP A 276 -32.27 -37.54 -32.29
CA ASP A 276 -33.33 -36.73 -31.69
C ASP A 276 -33.92 -37.41 -30.45
N ALA A 277 -34.15 -38.72 -30.51
CA ALA A 277 -34.61 -39.51 -29.35
C ALA A 277 -33.59 -39.51 -28.20
N LEU A 278 -32.31 -39.65 -28.52
CA LEU A 278 -31.21 -39.52 -27.56
C LEU A 278 -31.19 -38.12 -26.92
N LEU A 279 -31.26 -37.05 -27.74
CA LEU A 279 -31.23 -35.67 -27.27
C LEU A 279 -32.39 -35.40 -26.31
N ALA A 280 -33.60 -35.85 -26.68
CA ALA A 280 -34.79 -35.73 -25.86
C ALA A 280 -34.64 -36.49 -24.53
N ALA A 281 -34.14 -37.73 -24.57
CA ALA A 281 -33.97 -38.56 -23.37
C ALA A 281 -32.94 -37.99 -22.39
N VAL A 282 -31.80 -37.49 -22.89
CA VAL A 282 -30.79 -36.83 -22.04
C VAL A 282 -31.36 -35.55 -21.43
N ASN A 283 -31.95 -34.68 -22.26
CA ASN A 283 -32.46 -33.39 -21.79
C ASN A 283 -33.66 -33.53 -20.84
N ALA A 284 -34.47 -34.58 -20.98
CA ALA A 284 -35.53 -34.90 -20.03
C ALA A 284 -35.00 -35.24 -18.62
N GLN A 285 -33.77 -35.74 -18.51
CA GLN A 285 -33.10 -36.05 -17.24
C GLN A 285 -32.06 -34.99 -16.82
N SER A 286 -32.00 -33.85 -17.51
CA SER A 286 -31.00 -32.81 -17.27
C SER A 286 -31.02 -32.25 -15.84
N ALA A 287 -32.20 -32.21 -15.19
CA ALA A 287 -32.32 -31.78 -13.80
C ALA A 287 -31.65 -32.77 -12.82
N ASN A 288 -31.64 -34.06 -13.14
CA ASN A 288 -31.05 -35.11 -12.32
C ASN A 288 -29.55 -35.27 -12.59
N THR A 289 -29.16 -35.24 -13.87
CA THR A 289 -27.77 -35.45 -14.28
C THR A 289 -26.93 -34.17 -14.20
N GLY A 290 -27.56 -33.01 -14.38
CA GLY A 290 -26.89 -31.72 -14.59
C GLY A 290 -26.26 -31.54 -15.97
N VAL A 291 -26.58 -32.43 -16.92
CA VAL A 291 -25.98 -32.45 -18.26
C VAL A 291 -27.05 -32.13 -19.30
N VAL A 292 -26.73 -31.25 -20.24
CA VAL A 292 -27.56 -30.89 -21.39
C VAL A 292 -26.89 -31.40 -22.66
N ALA A 293 -27.67 -32.06 -23.52
CA ALA A 293 -27.25 -32.50 -24.83
C ALA A 293 -27.66 -31.50 -25.92
N THR A 294 -26.74 -31.22 -26.84
CA THR A 294 -26.96 -30.36 -28.01
C THR A 294 -26.41 -31.04 -29.26
N ASN A 295 -27.14 -31.01 -30.36
CA ASN A 295 -26.64 -31.49 -31.65
C ASN A 295 -25.79 -30.40 -32.30
N THR A 296 -24.55 -30.73 -32.67
CA THR A 296 -23.61 -29.79 -33.31
C THR A 296 -23.62 -29.88 -34.84
N GLY A 297 -24.41 -30.81 -35.40
CA GLY A 297 -24.41 -31.16 -36.82
C GLY A 297 -23.30 -32.15 -37.22
N SER A 298 -22.30 -32.36 -36.36
CA SER A 298 -21.24 -33.37 -36.56
C SER A 298 -21.17 -34.38 -35.40
N GLY A 299 -22.17 -34.37 -34.52
CA GLY A 299 -22.28 -35.23 -33.35
C GLY A 299 -23.10 -34.58 -32.23
N ILE A 300 -23.13 -35.23 -31.07
CA ILE A 300 -23.83 -34.79 -29.87
C ILE A 300 -22.83 -34.26 -28.85
N LYS A 301 -23.01 -33.03 -28.43
CA LYS A 301 -22.24 -32.39 -27.36
C LYS A 301 -23.01 -32.46 -26.06
N LEU A 302 -22.41 -33.07 -25.05
CA LEU A 302 -22.88 -33.07 -23.66
C LEU A 302 -22.18 -31.93 -22.91
N THR A 303 -22.93 -31.11 -22.21
CA THR A 303 -22.40 -29.97 -21.45
C THR A 303 -22.95 -29.97 -20.04
N ALA A 304 -22.06 -29.94 -19.05
CA ALA A 304 -22.40 -29.71 -17.66
C ALA A 304 -21.94 -28.31 -17.26
N ALA A 305 -22.86 -27.34 -17.30
CA ALA A 305 -22.55 -25.91 -17.20
C ALA A 305 -21.97 -25.48 -15.85
N ASP A 306 -22.22 -26.25 -14.79
CA ASP A 306 -21.71 -25.97 -13.44
C ASP A 306 -20.35 -26.62 -13.16
N GLY A 307 -19.70 -27.19 -14.20
CA GLY A 307 -18.37 -27.78 -14.14
C GLY A 307 -18.30 -29.13 -13.44
N ARG A 308 -19.44 -29.77 -13.17
CA ARG A 308 -19.42 -31.16 -12.70
C ARG A 308 -18.91 -32.10 -13.80
N ASN A 309 -18.35 -33.24 -13.41
CA ASN A 309 -17.94 -34.30 -14.30
C ASN A 309 -19.13 -34.83 -15.09
N ILE A 310 -18.87 -35.19 -16.34
CA ILE A 310 -19.75 -35.97 -17.20
C ILE A 310 -19.23 -37.41 -17.16
N VAL A 311 -19.91 -38.26 -16.39
CA VAL A 311 -19.66 -39.71 -16.35
C VAL A 311 -20.71 -40.37 -17.22
N ALA A 312 -20.33 -40.77 -18.43
CA ALA A 312 -21.21 -41.51 -19.31
C ALA A 312 -20.76 -42.97 -19.39
N GLY A 313 -21.64 -43.89 -19.04
CA GLY A 313 -21.40 -45.34 -19.11
C GLY A 313 -21.38 -45.85 -20.54
N ALA A 314 -21.08 -47.14 -20.71
CA ALA A 314 -21.15 -47.78 -22.02
C ALA A 314 -22.61 -47.84 -22.53
N LEU A 315 -22.77 -47.80 -23.85
CA LEU A 315 -24.05 -48.05 -24.49
C LEU A 315 -24.46 -49.52 -24.26
N THR A 316 -25.73 -49.72 -23.95
CA THR A 316 -26.35 -51.02 -23.69
C THR A 316 -27.61 -51.17 -24.55
N GLY A 317 -27.98 -52.42 -24.86
CA GLY A 317 -29.15 -52.72 -25.70
C GLY A 317 -28.91 -52.60 -27.21
N ALA A 318 -27.74 -52.14 -27.63
CA ALA A 318 -27.37 -52.01 -29.03
C ALA A 318 -26.97 -53.36 -29.67
N THR A 319 -27.57 -53.70 -30.81
CA THR A 319 -27.12 -54.81 -31.66
C THR A 319 -26.66 -54.36 -33.04
N THR A 320 -27.29 -53.31 -33.60
CA THR A 320 -26.86 -52.66 -34.85
C THR A 320 -26.29 -51.26 -34.64
N TRP A 321 -26.76 -50.52 -33.64
CA TRP A 321 -26.31 -49.15 -33.40
C TRP A 321 -24.95 -49.06 -32.69
N THR A 322 -24.07 -48.18 -33.17
CA THR A 322 -22.85 -47.81 -32.44
C THR A 322 -22.98 -46.45 -31.78
N ALA A 323 -22.19 -46.19 -30.73
CA ALA A 323 -22.11 -44.87 -30.10
C ALA A 323 -21.75 -43.76 -31.11
N GLY A 324 -20.88 -44.06 -32.08
CA GLY A 324 -20.50 -43.16 -33.15
C GLY A 324 -21.68 -42.79 -34.05
N GLU A 325 -22.50 -43.75 -34.45
CA GLU A 325 -23.68 -43.48 -35.30
C GLU A 325 -24.74 -42.66 -34.57
N LEU A 326 -24.83 -42.78 -33.25
CA LEU A 326 -25.68 -41.94 -32.40
C LEU A 326 -25.08 -40.53 -32.13
N GLY A 327 -23.93 -40.21 -32.72
CA GLY A 327 -23.24 -38.94 -32.54
C GLY A 327 -22.45 -38.83 -31.24
N LEU A 328 -22.29 -39.91 -30.48
CA LEU A 328 -21.52 -40.00 -29.22
C LEU A 328 -20.15 -40.71 -29.41
N GLY A 329 -19.59 -40.68 -30.61
CA GLY A 329 -18.23 -41.19 -30.88
C GLY A 329 -17.15 -40.36 -30.19
N GLY A 330 -15.87 -40.75 -30.28
CA GLY A 330 -14.77 -39.96 -29.70
C GLY A 330 -14.62 -40.09 -28.18
N SER A 331 -14.91 -41.27 -27.63
CA SER A 331 -14.74 -41.61 -26.21
C SER A 331 -15.64 -40.84 -25.24
N VAL A 332 -16.78 -40.33 -25.70
CA VAL A 332 -17.80 -39.73 -24.81
C VAL A 332 -18.39 -40.79 -23.87
N LEU A 333 -18.73 -41.97 -24.39
CA LEU A 333 -19.22 -43.10 -23.60
C LEU A 333 -18.06 -43.93 -23.04
N GLY A 334 -18.25 -44.46 -21.83
CA GLY A 334 -17.24 -45.24 -21.11
C GLY A 334 -16.12 -44.41 -20.47
N ALA A 335 -16.26 -43.08 -20.45
CA ALA A 335 -15.26 -42.16 -19.91
C ALA A 335 -15.87 -41.19 -18.89
N THR A 336 -14.99 -40.53 -18.14
CA THR A 336 -15.33 -39.38 -17.31
C THR A 336 -14.66 -38.15 -17.89
N THR A 337 -15.45 -37.14 -18.25
CA THR A 337 -14.97 -35.84 -18.73
C THR A 337 -15.14 -34.79 -17.64
N ALA A 338 -14.07 -34.12 -17.24
CA ALA A 338 -14.14 -33.00 -16.29
C ALA A 338 -14.21 -31.65 -17.00
N GLY A 339 -14.65 -30.63 -16.25
CA GLY A 339 -14.38 -29.23 -16.58
C GLY A 339 -12.96 -28.81 -16.21
N THR A 340 -12.65 -27.54 -16.43
CA THR A 340 -11.43 -26.90 -15.93
C THR A 340 -11.72 -26.11 -14.66
N VAL A 341 -10.67 -25.80 -13.89
CA VAL A 341 -10.77 -24.96 -12.70
C VAL A 341 -9.92 -23.71 -12.90
N ASP A 342 -10.54 -22.55 -12.73
CA ASP A 342 -9.85 -21.29 -12.55
C ASP A 342 -9.53 -21.10 -11.08
N ILE A 343 -8.27 -20.83 -10.75
CA ILE A 343 -7.79 -20.64 -9.37
C ILE A 343 -7.10 -19.30 -9.28
N ASN A 344 -7.60 -18.42 -8.41
CA ASN A 344 -7.00 -17.14 -8.11
C ASN A 344 -6.68 -17.04 -6.62
N TYR A 345 -5.42 -16.81 -6.31
CA TYR A 345 -4.93 -16.54 -4.97
C TYR A 345 -4.27 -15.17 -4.93
N GLN A 346 -4.81 -14.26 -4.12
CA GLN A 346 -4.19 -12.98 -3.80
C GLN A 346 -3.42 -13.11 -2.48
N SER A 347 -2.11 -12.94 -2.51
CA SER A 347 -1.28 -13.02 -1.31
C SER A 347 -1.54 -11.81 -0.41
N PRO A 348 -1.88 -11.99 0.88
CA PRO A 348 -1.93 -10.91 1.84
C PRO A 348 -0.59 -10.16 1.93
N SER A 349 -0.65 -8.87 2.27
CA SER A 349 0.56 -8.06 2.50
C SER A 349 1.39 -8.64 3.65
N GLY A 350 2.71 -8.74 3.44
CA GLY A 350 3.65 -9.30 4.42
C GLY A 350 3.77 -10.83 4.43
N ASN A 351 3.04 -11.56 3.58
CA ASN A 351 3.23 -13.00 3.41
C ASN A 351 4.51 -13.29 2.61
N ALA A 352 5.39 -14.12 3.17
CA ALA A 352 6.68 -14.47 2.57
C ALA A 352 6.64 -15.76 1.71
N ALA A 353 5.45 -16.31 1.46
CA ALA A 353 5.32 -17.49 0.60
C ALA A 353 5.76 -17.14 -0.84
N THR A 354 6.50 -18.06 -1.45
CA THR A 354 7.07 -17.89 -2.79
C THR A 354 6.36 -18.73 -3.84
N ALA A 355 5.61 -19.76 -3.44
CA ALA A 355 4.80 -20.56 -4.35
C ALA A 355 3.57 -21.16 -3.65
N VAL A 356 2.55 -21.49 -4.44
CA VAL A 356 1.34 -22.22 -4.04
C VAL A 356 1.24 -23.47 -4.88
N THR A 357 0.97 -24.60 -4.24
CA THR A 357 0.67 -25.86 -4.91
C THR A 357 -0.68 -26.37 -4.45
N VAL A 358 -1.63 -26.52 -5.37
CA VAL A 358 -2.89 -27.22 -5.08
C VAL A 358 -2.67 -28.68 -5.45
N ALA A 359 -2.52 -29.53 -4.43
CA ALA A 359 -2.26 -30.94 -4.61
C ALA A 359 -3.53 -31.76 -4.37
N VAL A 360 -3.97 -32.42 -5.43
CA VAL A 360 -5.02 -33.43 -5.43
C VAL A 360 -4.41 -34.68 -6.03
N VAL A 361 -4.69 -35.87 -5.48
CA VAL A 361 -4.20 -37.14 -6.02
C VAL A 361 -4.69 -37.29 -7.47
N GLY A 362 -3.76 -37.17 -8.43
CA GLY A 362 -4.06 -37.20 -9.86
C GLY A 362 -4.87 -36.00 -10.39
N GLY A 363 -4.99 -34.92 -9.62
CA GLY A 363 -6.00 -33.88 -9.89
C GLY A 363 -5.60 -32.78 -10.86
N PHE A 364 -4.42 -32.16 -10.78
CA PHE A 364 -4.05 -31.08 -11.69
C PHE A 364 -2.77 -31.39 -12.49
N THR A 365 -2.71 -30.91 -13.73
CA THR A 365 -1.55 -31.06 -14.62
C THR A 365 -0.41 -30.09 -14.30
N THR A 366 -0.71 -29.03 -13.55
CA THR A 366 0.22 -27.95 -13.23
C THR A 366 0.92 -28.20 -11.90
N GLY A 367 2.25 -28.06 -11.90
CA GLY A 367 3.09 -28.16 -10.69
C GLY A 367 2.96 -26.93 -9.78
N PRO A 368 3.91 -26.72 -8.85
CA PRO A 368 3.95 -25.54 -7.99
C PRO A 368 3.87 -24.24 -8.80
N GLN A 369 2.99 -23.33 -8.40
CA GLN A 369 2.80 -22.02 -9.03
C GLN A 369 3.54 -20.96 -8.23
N SER A 370 4.49 -20.27 -8.85
CA SER A 370 5.21 -19.17 -8.19
C SER A 370 4.26 -18.01 -7.88
N ILE A 371 4.35 -17.48 -6.66
CA ILE A 371 3.67 -16.24 -6.29
C ILE A 371 4.44 -15.09 -6.95
N ALA A 372 3.79 -14.41 -7.88
CA ALA A 372 4.37 -13.30 -8.64
C ALA A 372 3.35 -12.18 -8.79
N SER A 373 3.77 -11.05 -9.38
CA SER A 373 2.82 -10.00 -9.78
C SER A 373 1.88 -10.58 -10.84
N THR A 374 0.64 -10.81 -10.45
CA THR A 374 -0.43 -11.41 -11.25
C THR A 374 -1.65 -10.47 -11.29
N GLY A 375 -2.70 -10.88 -11.99
CA GLY A 375 -3.90 -10.09 -12.21
C GLY A 375 -3.80 -9.19 -13.44
N THR A 376 -4.90 -8.50 -13.74
CA THR A 376 -5.01 -7.62 -14.90
C THR A 376 -4.62 -6.20 -14.48
N ALA A 377 -3.64 -5.62 -15.18
CA ALA A 377 -3.31 -4.21 -14.99
C ALA A 377 -4.50 -3.32 -15.39
N VAL A 378 -4.68 -2.18 -14.73
CA VAL A 378 -5.70 -1.19 -15.09
C VAL A 378 -5.60 -0.77 -16.56
N SER A 379 -4.37 -0.66 -17.10
CA SER A 379 -4.15 -0.34 -18.51
C SER A 379 -4.61 -1.42 -19.50
N ALA A 380 -4.84 -2.64 -19.02
CA ALA A 380 -5.24 -3.80 -19.82
C ALA A 380 -6.70 -4.18 -19.59
N ILE A 381 -7.47 -3.35 -18.88
CA ILE A 381 -8.89 -3.57 -18.65
C ILE A 381 -9.67 -3.44 -19.95
N ASP A 382 -10.46 -4.47 -20.26
CA ASP A 382 -11.42 -4.47 -21.35
C ASP A 382 -12.80 -4.91 -20.83
N ILE A 383 -13.76 -3.98 -20.84
CA ILE A 383 -15.15 -4.20 -20.43
C ILE A 383 -16.09 -4.43 -21.62
N SER A 384 -15.57 -4.71 -22.82
CA SER A 384 -16.38 -4.98 -24.03
C SER A 384 -17.19 -6.29 -23.96
N THR A 385 -16.86 -7.17 -23.00
CA THR A 385 -17.56 -8.44 -22.75
C THR A 385 -17.99 -8.55 -21.29
N VAL A 386 -18.97 -9.42 -20.99
CA VAL A 386 -19.41 -9.68 -19.60
C VAL A 386 -18.26 -10.27 -18.78
N GLY A 387 -17.49 -11.20 -19.36
CA GLY A 387 -16.31 -11.77 -18.72
C GLY A 387 -15.24 -10.71 -18.45
N GLY A 388 -14.95 -9.86 -19.43
CA GLY A 388 -14.02 -8.74 -19.29
C GLY A 388 -14.43 -7.73 -18.22
N ALA A 389 -15.73 -7.42 -18.12
CA ALA A 389 -16.28 -6.56 -17.08
C ALA A 389 -16.08 -7.16 -15.67
N ASN A 390 -16.28 -8.47 -15.49
CA ASN A 390 -16.03 -9.13 -14.21
C ASN A 390 -14.53 -9.12 -13.84
N THR A 391 -13.65 -9.38 -14.80
CA THR A 391 -12.20 -9.25 -14.61
C THR A 391 -11.81 -7.82 -14.23
N ALA A 392 -12.41 -6.82 -14.89
CA ALA A 392 -12.18 -5.41 -14.60
C ALA A 392 -12.55 -5.05 -13.16
N LEU A 393 -13.67 -5.55 -12.63
CA LEU A 393 -14.07 -5.32 -11.24
C LEU A 393 -13.00 -5.82 -10.26
N THR A 394 -12.47 -7.03 -10.48
CA THR A 394 -11.41 -7.59 -9.61
C THR A 394 -10.12 -6.77 -9.68
N ALA A 395 -9.73 -6.32 -10.87
CA ALA A 395 -8.55 -5.48 -11.08
C ALA A 395 -8.70 -4.10 -10.43
N ILE A 396 -9.87 -3.47 -10.56
CA ILE A 396 -10.16 -2.16 -9.98
C ILE A 396 -10.24 -2.25 -8.45
N ASP A 397 -10.85 -3.30 -7.89
CA ASP A 397 -10.89 -3.49 -6.44
C ASP A 397 -9.47 -3.71 -5.87
N ALA A 398 -8.62 -4.47 -6.57
CA ALA A 398 -7.20 -4.61 -6.22
C ALA A 398 -6.45 -3.26 -6.29
N ALA A 399 -6.67 -2.48 -7.35
CA ALA A 399 -6.12 -1.14 -7.51
C ALA A 399 -6.55 -0.19 -6.38
N LEU A 400 -7.83 -0.16 -6.04
CA LEU A 400 -8.38 0.65 -4.95
C LEU A 400 -7.76 0.25 -3.60
N ASN A 401 -7.62 -1.04 -3.32
CA ASN A 401 -6.97 -1.51 -2.09
C ASN A 401 -5.50 -1.10 -2.01
N GLN A 402 -4.76 -1.14 -3.12
CA GLN A 402 -3.37 -0.68 -3.19
C GLN A 402 -3.26 0.82 -2.92
N ILE A 403 -4.09 1.64 -3.56
CA ILE A 403 -4.13 3.08 -3.33
C ILE A 403 -4.51 3.39 -1.89
N ASN A 404 -5.58 2.80 -1.36
CA ASN A 404 -6.01 3.01 0.03
C ASN A 404 -4.93 2.64 1.05
N SER A 405 -4.19 1.55 0.83
CA SER A 405 -3.07 1.15 1.69
C SER A 405 -1.93 2.18 1.67
N SER A 406 -1.59 2.70 0.48
CA SER A 406 -0.57 3.75 0.34
C SER A 406 -1.02 5.07 0.98
N ARG A 407 -2.29 5.46 0.82
CA ARG A 407 -2.88 6.65 1.45
C ARG A 407 -2.87 6.54 2.97
N ALA A 408 -3.19 5.38 3.51
CA ALA A 408 -3.10 5.11 4.95
C ALA A 408 -1.66 5.26 5.48
N ALA A 409 -0.66 4.77 4.73
CA ALA A 409 0.75 4.93 5.07
C ALA A 409 1.18 6.41 5.04
N LEU A 410 0.78 7.17 4.02
CA LEU A 410 1.03 8.61 3.93
C LEU A 410 0.35 9.38 5.07
N GLY A 411 -0.87 9.03 5.46
CA GLY A 411 -1.57 9.61 6.60
C GLY A 411 -0.85 9.35 7.93
N ALA A 412 -0.34 8.13 8.14
CA ALA A 412 0.46 7.81 9.33
C ALA A 412 1.76 8.63 9.37
N ILE A 413 2.42 8.81 8.23
CA ILE A 413 3.62 9.65 8.10
C ILE A 413 3.31 11.12 8.39
N GLN A 414 2.19 11.66 7.88
CA GLN A 414 1.74 13.03 8.18
C GLN A 414 1.56 13.24 9.69
N ASN A 415 0.86 12.32 10.37
CA ASN A 415 0.69 12.38 11.82
C ASN A 415 2.04 12.35 12.57
N ARG A 416 2.98 11.52 12.11
CA ARG A 416 4.31 11.43 12.69
C ARG A 416 5.10 12.73 12.51
N PHE A 417 5.03 13.38 11.34
CA PHE A 417 5.63 14.69 11.12
C PHE A 417 4.99 15.77 11.99
N SER A 418 3.66 15.85 12.05
CA SER A 418 2.95 16.83 12.89
C SER A 418 3.34 16.71 14.37
N SER A 419 3.33 15.49 14.93
CA SER A 419 3.76 15.28 16.31
C SER A 419 5.23 15.64 16.54
N THR A 420 6.09 15.40 15.55
CA THR A 420 7.49 15.80 15.61
C THR A 420 7.63 17.32 15.60
N ILE A 421 6.88 18.02 14.76
CA ILE A 421 6.88 19.49 14.68
C ILE A 421 6.49 20.09 16.04
N ASP A 422 5.43 19.61 16.67
CA ASP A 422 4.99 20.10 17.99
C ASP A 422 6.07 19.89 19.07
N ASN A 423 6.75 18.74 19.05
CA ASN A 423 7.87 18.46 19.95
C ASN A 423 9.07 19.38 19.69
N LEU A 424 9.43 19.60 18.44
CA LEU A 424 10.53 20.48 18.04
C LEU A 424 10.28 21.93 18.47
N MET A 425 9.06 22.43 18.28
CA MET A 425 8.67 23.78 18.70
C MET A 425 8.75 23.94 20.21
N THR A 426 8.22 22.96 20.97
CA THR A 426 8.31 22.95 22.44
C THR A 426 9.77 22.94 22.92
N ASN A 427 10.63 22.13 22.30
CA ASN A 427 12.05 22.09 22.63
C ASN A 427 12.78 23.40 22.27
N SER A 428 12.44 24.00 21.13
CA SER A 428 12.98 25.29 20.69
C SER A 428 12.61 26.41 21.67
N GLU A 429 11.37 26.42 22.17
CA GLU A 429 10.89 27.36 23.19
C GLU A 429 11.62 27.17 24.53
N ASN A 430 11.69 25.94 25.03
CA ASN A 430 12.37 25.63 26.29
C ASN A 430 13.87 25.98 26.25
N LEU A 431 14.54 25.71 25.13
CA LEU A 431 15.94 26.11 24.92
C LEU A 431 16.08 27.62 24.81
N SER A 432 15.14 28.31 24.16
CA SER A 432 15.14 29.78 24.06
C SER A 432 14.98 30.43 25.44
N ALA A 433 14.04 29.93 26.26
CA ALA A 433 13.87 30.37 27.64
C ALA A 433 15.11 30.09 28.51
N SER A 434 15.74 28.92 28.31
CA SER A 434 16.98 28.57 29.02
C SER A 434 18.16 29.43 28.59
N ARG A 435 18.25 29.78 27.30
CA ARG A 435 19.25 30.71 26.78
C ARG A 435 19.04 32.11 27.33
N SER A 436 17.79 32.60 27.37
CA SER A 436 17.43 33.90 27.93
C SER A 436 17.90 34.05 29.38
N ARG A 437 17.67 33.05 30.23
CA ARG A 437 18.17 33.03 31.63
C ARG A 437 19.70 33.12 31.75
N ILE A 438 20.44 32.69 30.74
CA ILE A 438 21.91 32.73 30.72
C ILE A 438 22.40 34.07 30.14
N MET A 439 21.82 34.51 29.03
CA MET A 439 22.35 35.59 28.21
C MET A 439 21.73 36.95 28.51
N ASP A 440 20.44 37.01 28.83
CA ASP A 440 19.71 38.27 28.90
C ASP A 440 19.99 38.99 30.23
N ALA A 441 20.05 40.32 30.18
CA ALA A 441 20.22 41.15 31.37
C ALA A 441 18.88 41.43 32.04
N ASP A 442 18.85 41.37 33.37
CA ASP A 442 17.72 41.88 34.15
C ASP A 442 17.82 43.41 34.20
N PHE A 443 16.94 44.09 33.47
CA PHE A 443 16.89 45.56 33.40
C PHE A 443 16.73 46.22 34.77
N ALA A 444 15.97 45.62 35.69
CA ALA A 444 15.76 46.22 37.01
C ALA A 444 17.06 46.20 37.83
N ALA A 445 17.76 45.07 37.82
CA ALA A 445 19.04 44.93 38.49
C ALA A 445 20.13 45.82 37.85
N GLU A 446 20.19 45.86 36.51
CA GLU A 446 21.22 46.64 35.81
C GLU A 446 21.00 48.15 35.93
N THR A 447 19.73 48.61 35.95
CA THR A 447 19.40 50.02 36.22
C THR A 447 19.81 50.42 37.64
N ALA A 448 19.57 49.57 38.64
CA ALA A 448 20.00 49.82 40.01
C ALA A 448 21.54 49.87 40.14
N ASN A 449 22.25 48.98 39.45
CA ASN A 449 23.71 49.00 39.40
C ASN A 449 24.25 50.24 38.68
N LEU A 450 23.62 50.66 37.58
CA LEU A 450 23.95 51.89 36.86
C LEU A 450 23.80 53.11 37.77
N SER A 451 22.65 53.25 38.45
CA SER A 451 22.42 54.36 39.39
C SER A 451 23.43 54.35 40.54
N ARG A 452 23.74 53.18 41.11
CA ARG A 452 24.78 53.04 42.14
C ARG A 452 26.15 53.49 41.61
N ALA A 453 26.53 53.06 40.40
CA ALA A 453 27.82 53.40 39.79
C ALA A 453 27.93 54.89 39.47
N GLN A 454 26.85 55.53 39.02
CA GLN A 454 26.78 56.98 38.81
C GLN A 454 26.97 57.75 40.12
N ILE A 455 26.29 57.34 41.20
CA ILE A 455 26.43 57.95 42.52
C ILE A 455 27.87 57.77 43.06
N LEU A 456 28.45 56.58 42.92
CA LEU A 456 29.83 56.29 43.33
C LEU A 456 30.86 57.08 42.51
N GLN A 457 30.61 57.30 41.22
CA GLN A 457 31.46 58.15 40.39
C GLN A 457 31.43 59.60 40.87
N GLN A 458 30.25 60.15 41.16
CA GLN A 458 30.09 61.51 41.70
C GLN A 458 30.73 61.66 43.09
N ALA A 459 30.56 60.67 43.96
CA ALA A 459 31.21 60.64 45.28
C ALA A 459 32.73 60.48 45.16
N GLY A 460 33.20 59.65 44.23
CA GLY A 460 34.62 59.42 43.97
C GLY A 460 35.34 60.65 43.45
N THR A 461 34.73 61.43 42.55
CA THR A 461 35.31 62.69 42.06
C THR A 461 35.39 63.74 43.19
N ALA A 462 34.36 63.82 44.04
CA ALA A 462 34.37 64.68 45.23
C ALA A 462 35.46 64.26 46.25
N MET A 463 35.63 62.96 46.49
CA MET A 463 36.66 62.44 47.39
C MET A 463 38.09 62.62 46.85
N VAL A 464 38.31 62.48 45.54
CA VAL A 464 39.60 62.81 44.90
C VAL A 464 39.89 64.30 45.04
N ALA A 465 38.90 65.17 44.82
CA ALA A 465 39.04 66.60 45.01
C ALA A 465 39.41 66.96 46.47
N GLN A 466 38.75 66.35 47.45
CA GLN A 466 39.06 66.52 48.88
C GLN A 466 40.44 65.97 49.25
N ALA A 467 40.78 64.77 48.77
CA ALA A 467 42.07 64.12 49.05
C ALA A 467 43.25 64.91 48.47
N ASN A 468 43.05 65.63 47.37
CA ASN A 468 44.06 66.51 46.78
C ASN A 468 44.26 67.82 47.56
N GLN A 469 43.32 68.21 48.43
CA GLN A 469 43.43 69.39 49.29
C GLN A 469 44.15 69.12 50.61
N LEU A 470 44.18 67.87 51.11
CA LEU A 470 44.85 67.50 52.37
C LEU A 470 46.33 67.97 52.48
N PRO A 471 47.17 67.88 51.44
CA PRO A 471 48.55 68.38 51.49
C PRO A 471 48.66 69.89 51.74
N GLN A 472 47.62 70.69 51.41
CA GLN A 472 47.60 72.12 51.67
C GLN A 472 47.47 72.46 53.17
N GLY A 473 46.88 71.55 53.97
CA GLY A 473 46.84 71.70 55.44
C GLY A 473 48.21 71.52 56.12
N VAL A 474 49.18 70.91 55.42
CA VAL A 474 50.57 70.82 55.91
C VAL A 474 51.32 72.13 55.62
N LEU A 475 51.00 72.83 54.54
CA LEU A 475 51.54 74.16 54.26
C LEU A 475 51.08 75.20 55.29
N SER A 476 49.90 75.06 55.90
CA SER A 476 49.47 75.94 57.00
C SER A 476 50.20 75.71 58.33
N LEU A 477 50.86 74.57 58.51
CA LEU A 477 51.69 74.27 59.70
C LEU A 477 53.14 74.77 59.55
N LEU A 478 53.54 75.14 58.32
CA LEU A 478 54.86 75.68 57.97
C LEU A 478 54.86 77.20 57.83
N ARG A 479 53.74 77.87 58.13
CA ARG A 479 53.57 79.33 58.05
C ARG A 479 53.69 80.01 59.39
#